data_AF-A0A2E4B7H6-F1
#
_entry.id   AF-A0A2E4B7H6-F1
#
_cell.length_a   1.000
_cell.length_b   1.000
_cell.length_c   1.000
_cell.angle_alpha   90.00
_cell.angle_beta   90.00
_cell.angle_gamma   90.00
#
_symmetry.space_group_name_H-M   'P 1'
#
loop_
_entity.id
_entity.type
_entity.pdbx_description
1 polymer ?
#
loop_
_entity_poly.entity_id
_entity_poly.type
_entity_poly.pdbx_seq_one_letter_code
_entity_poly.pdbx_strand_id
1 'polypeptide(L)'
;MRAMLPCLRRLALGSATGVHPAVKRRHLEVEGVRERVLGNSDLVTAVLAAIKVEDYREACRMAKDWCAVSSGHRSACQSADESWEILNERYFSHSPINGTNAKGIVDFFQNCERAAAYASTEEYAPELQVEDALCATFVLARLRVAPAFEYKRVHHSLREDRTFVMKAMQVNGMCLQYADVYYTNSNAYNFASDREVVLAAVRSKGWAFRYADPKFRTDREIVLAAAESDGAILRLLPRQSPFLADAEIALAAVKSSEEAMGFVSRSLINNYDVALAAVTDYGWVLKYVGHLMRANRDVVLAAVKSWGDSLHYASSELKQDREVVLAAVSNDGGALRYAPALSRDREVVMQAVDLYPRMLKYASPNLQDDFDVVMAAVTGEDAQGVALMYASERLRSNREIVLAAVRQSTMAHSYALPPGSDDPEVVEELSYGFVGRPR
;
A
#
# COMPACT_ATOMS: atom_id res chain seq x y z
N MET A 1 -17.54 5.78 25.93
CA MET A 1 -18.63 4.91 25.43
C MET A 1 -19.92 5.26 26.15
N ARG A 2 -21.01 5.47 25.38
CA ARG A 2 -22.41 5.69 25.76
C ARG A 2 -22.81 7.07 26.30
N ALA A 3 -23.30 7.93 25.41
CA ALA A 3 -24.52 8.72 25.59
C ALA A 3 -24.88 9.47 24.29
N MET A 4 -25.61 8.84 23.36
CA MET A 4 -26.48 9.51 22.37
C MET A 4 -27.30 8.43 21.64
N LEU A 5 -28.48 8.06 22.15
CA LEU A 5 -29.52 7.35 21.40
C LEU A 5 -30.82 7.27 22.23
N PRO A 6 -31.75 8.22 22.04
CA PRO A 6 -33.17 7.84 22.07
C PRO A 6 -34.06 8.62 21.09
N CYS A 7 -33.67 8.80 19.81
CA CYS A 7 -34.59 9.32 18.77
C CYS A 7 -34.99 8.32 17.68
N LEU A 8 -34.33 7.17 17.55
CA LEU A 8 -34.54 6.24 16.41
C LEU A 8 -35.52 5.08 16.64
N ARG A 9 -36.33 5.09 17.72
CA ARG A 9 -37.15 3.90 18.09
C ARG A 9 -38.67 4.04 17.99
N ARG A 10 -39.22 5.05 17.29
CA ARG A 10 -40.69 5.22 17.16
C ARG A 10 -41.29 5.07 15.76
N LEU A 11 -40.53 4.64 14.75
CA LEU A 11 -41.06 4.44 13.38
C LEU A 11 -41.11 2.98 12.91
N ALA A 12 -40.84 2.01 13.79
CA ALA A 12 -41.02 0.60 13.48
C ALA A 12 -41.97 -0.02 14.50
N LEU A 13 -43.28 0.06 14.23
CA LEU A 13 -44.33 -0.89 14.67
C LEU A 13 -45.69 -0.40 14.13
N GLY A 14 -46.23 -1.13 13.15
CA GLY A 14 -47.56 -0.91 12.57
C GLY A 14 -47.86 -1.97 11.52
N SER A 15 -48.26 -3.16 11.96
CA SER A 15 -48.56 -4.35 11.16
C SER A 15 -49.90 -4.27 10.40
N ALA A 16 -49.86 -4.71 9.14
CA ALA A 16 -50.84 -5.46 8.34
C ALA A 16 -52.36 -5.32 8.59
N THR A 17 -53.11 -4.95 7.52
CA THR A 17 -54.12 -5.81 6.84
C THR A 17 -54.72 -5.12 5.59
N GLY A 18 -54.71 -5.79 4.44
CA GLY A 18 -55.86 -5.91 3.51
C GLY A 18 -56.23 -4.80 2.50
N VAL A 19 -56.12 -5.16 1.21
CA VAL A 19 -57.00 -4.84 0.04
C VAL A 19 -56.74 -3.53 -0.76
N HIS A 20 -56.39 -3.72 -2.04
CA HIS A 20 -56.40 -2.74 -3.17
C HIS A 20 -57.83 -2.62 -3.77
N PRO A 21 -58.17 -1.67 -4.70
CA PRO A 21 -57.46 -0.49 -5.21
C PRO A 21 -58.34 0.80 -5.38
N ALA A 22 -57.69 1.90 -5.81
CA ALA A 22 -58.22 3.03 -6.60
C ALA A 22 -58.79 4.31 -5.91
N VAL A 23 -58.07 5.42 -6.19
CA VAL A 23 -58.52 6.78 -6.55
C VAL A 23 -59.55 7.47 -5.63
N LYS A 24 -59.08 8.49 -4.89
CA LYS A 24 -59.59 9.89 -4.98
C LYS A 24 -58.78 10.84 -4.10
N ARG A 25 -58.33 11.95 -4.69
CA ARG A 25 -57.85 13.15 -3.98
C ARG A 25 -58.90 13.60 -2.98
N ARG A 26 -58.55 13.77 -1.71
CA ARG A 26 -59.20 14.71 -0.79
C ARG A 26 -58.15 15.37 0.10
N HIS A 27 -58.17 16.69 0.07
CA HIS A 27 -57.59 17.54 1.10
C HIS A 27 -58.15 17.11 2.47
N LEU A 28 -57.25 16.91 3.43
CA LEU A 28 -57.54 16.89 4.84
C LEU A 28 -56.54 17.85 5.48
N GLU A 29 -57.02 19.04 5.78
CA GLU A 29 -56.40 19.94 6.74
C GLU A 29 -56.31 19.20 8.09
N VAL A 30 -55.11 19.16 8.65
CA VAL A 30 -54.90 18.85 10.08
C VAL A 30 -54.00 19.94 10.62
N GLU A 31 -54.61 20.82 11.43
CA GLU A 31 -53.94 21.81 12.26
C GLU A 31 -52.96 21.13 13.24
N GLY A 32 -51.82 21.77 13.50
CA GLY A 32 -51.17 21.66 14.82
C GLY A 32 -49.75 21.07 14.92
N VAL A 33 -48.99 20.91 13.83
CA VAL A 33 -47.54 20.69 13.93
C VAL A 33 -46.82 21.73 13.06
N ARG A 34 -46.32 22.80 13.70
CA ARG A 34 -45.32 23.67 13.06
C ARG A 34 -44.11 22.78 12.75
N GLU A 35 -43.90 22.46 11.48
CA GLU A 35 -42.63 21.95 10.96
C GLU A 35 -41.52 22.83 11.53
N ARG A 36 -40.64 22.25 12.35
CA ARG A 36 -39.35 22.90 12.65
C ARG A 36 -38.56 22.87 11.35
N VAL A 37 -38.66 23.95 10.59
CA VAL A 37 -37.70 24.28 9.53
C VAL A 37 -36.32 24.26 10.21
N LEU A 38 -35.49 23.28 9.88
CA LEU A 38 -34.11 23.23 10.35
C LEU A 38 -33.42 24.50 9.85
N GLY A 39 -32.89 25.31 10.77
CA GLY A 39 -32.07 26.45 10.38
C GLY A 39 -30.78 25.97 9.70
N ASN A 40 -30.15 26.83 8.90
CA ASN A 40 -28.90 26.50 8.18
C ASN A 40 -27.84 25.85 9.09
N SER A 41 -27.70 26.32 10.33
CA SER A 41 -26.74 25.76 11.31
C SER A 41 -27.03 24.31 11.74
N ASP A 42 -28.31 23.94 11.85
CA ASP A 42 -28.72 22.59 12.30
C ASP A 42 -28.56 21.56 11.18
N LEU A 43 -28.85 21.97 9.94
CA LEU A 43 -28.62 21.14 8.75
C LEU A 43 -27.13 20.87 8.54
N VAL A 44 -26.31 21.92 8.63
CA VAL A 44 -24.85 21.82 8.46
C VAL A 44 -24.25 20.86 9.49
N THR A 45 -24.68 20.97 10.75
CA THR A 45 -24.22 20.08 11.83
C THR A 45 -24.55 18.62 11.53
N ALA A 46 -25.72 18.35 10.98
CA ALA A 46 -26.18 17.00 10.72
C ALA A 46 -25.61 16.39 9.43
N VAL A 47 -25.42 17.18 8.36
CA VAL A 47 -24.71 16.76 7.14
C VAL A 47 -23.23 16.45 7.47
N LEU A 48 -22.58 17.28 8.28
CA LEU A 48 -21.20 17.02 8.76
C LEU A 48 -21.12 15.77 9.63
N ALA A 49 -22.13 15.50 10.47
CA ALA A 49 -22.20 14.28 11.26
C ALA A 49 -22.35 13.02 10.39
N ALA A 50 -23.17 13.09 9.32
CA ALA A 50 -23.35 12.01 8.37
C ALA A 50 -22.07 11.70 7.56
N ILE A 51 -21.36 12.74 7.11
CA ILE A 51 -20.06 12.59 6.42
C ILE A 51 -19.00 11.96 7.35
N LYS A 52 -18.99 12.34 8.63
CA LYS A 52 -18.02 11.83 9.62
C LYS A 52 -18.16 10.33 9.88
N VAL A 53 -19.33 9.75 9.60
CA VAL A 53 -19.61 8.31 9.71
C VAL A 53 -19.72 7.62 8.34
N GLU A 54 -19.26 8.29 7.27
CA GLU A 54 -19.28 7.82 5.88
C GLU A 54 -20.69 7.49 5.33
N ASP A 55 -21.74 8.09 5.89
CA ASP A 55 -23.12 7.94 5.42
C ASP A 55 -23.49 9.06 4.43
N TYR A 56 -22.92 8.96 3.24
CA TYR A 56 -23.12 9.93 2.16
C TYR A 56 -24.56 9.93 1.63
N ARG A 57 -25.32 8.84 1.81
CA ARG A 57 -26.74 8.78 1.45
C ARG A 57 -27.57 9.66 2.36
N GLU A 58 -27.29 9.61 3.65
CA GLU A 58 -27.95 10.46 4.63
C GLU A 58 -27.60 11.94 4.42
N ALA A 59 -26.33 12.24 4.15
CA ALA A 59 -25.90 13.61 3.82
C ALA A 59 -26.67 14.20 2.62
N CYS A 60 -26.82 13.41 1.54
CA CYS A 60 -27.59 13.82 0.36
C CYS A 60 -29.09 13.93 0.65
N ARG A 61 -29.67 13.02 1.44
CA ARG A 61 -31.08 13.05 1.85
C ARG A 61 -31.39 14.32 2.63
N MET A 62 -30.54 14.69 3.57
CA MET A 62 -30.72 15.89 4.39
C MET A 62 -30.65 17.17 3.56
N ALA A 63 -29.73 17.25 2.60
CA ALA A 63 -29.67 18.37 1.65
C ALA A 63 -30.94 18.44 0.78
N LYS A 64 -31.47 17.30 0.35
CA LYS A 64 -32.73 17.18 -0.42
C LYS A 64 -33.95 17.63 0.40
N ASP A 65 -34.04 17.21 1.66
CA ASP A 65 -35.15 17.58 2.56
C ASP A 65 -35.16 19.09 2.86
N TRP A 66 -33.99 19.73 2.98
CA TRP A 66 -33.89 21.18 3.15
C TRP A 66 -34.34 21.95 1.91
N CYS A 67 -33.94 21.49 0.71
CA CYS A 67 -34.41 22.05 -0.56
C CYS A 67 -35.93 21.96 -0.70
N ALA A 68 -36.57 20.91 -0.15
CA ALA A 68 -38.02 20.74 -0.20
C ALA A 68 -38.80 21.74 0.67
N VAL A 69 -38.20 22.23 1.76
CA VAL A 69 -38.85 23.13 2.73
C VAL A 69 -38.65 24.61 2.39
N SER A 70 -37.61 24.96 1.63
CA SER A 70 -37.33 26.33 1.19
C SER A 70 -38.21 26.76 0.00
N SER A 71 -39.40 27.26 0.32
CA SER A 71 -40.50 27.52 -0.63
C SER A 71 -40.25 28.53 -1.75
N GLY A 72 -39.11 29.23 -1.77
CA GLY A 72 -38.76 30.25 -2.78
C GLY A 72 -38.03 29.73 -4.03
N HIS A 73 -37.52 28.49 -4.03
CA HIS A 73 -36.63 27.99 -5.09
C HIS A 73 -37.09 26.66 -5.70
N ARG A 74 -38.41 26.45 -5.79
CA ARG A 74 -39.03 25.17 -6.21
C ARG A 74 -38.63 24.73 -7.62
N SER A 75 -38.53 25.64 -8.59
CA SER A 75 -38.17 25.27 -9.97
C SER A 75 -36.71 24.83 -10.12
N ALA A 76 -35.79 25.44 -9.35
CA ALA A 76 -34.37 25.11 -9.37
C ALA A 76 -34.07 23.79 -8.65
N CYS A 77 -34.76 23.51 -7.55
CA CYS A 77 -34.62 22.25 -6.80
C CYS A 77 -35.24 21.06 -7.54
N GLN A 78 -36.40 21.26 -8.19
CA GLN A 78 -37.08 20.22 -8.96
C GLN A 78 -36.27 19.79 -10.19
N SER A 79 -35.59 20.75 -10.83
CA SER A 79 -34.67 20.49 -11.95
C SER A 79 -33.40 19.75 -11.52
N ALA A 80 -32.88 20.02 -10.32
CA ALA A 80 -31.70 19.36 -9.77
C ALA A 80 -31.98 17.92 -9.32
N ASP A 81 -33.16 17.67 -8.74
CA ASP A 81 -33.61 16.35 -8.30
C ASP A 81 -33.96 15.43 -9.49
N GLU A 82 -34.70 15.94 -10.48
CA GLU A 82 -34.99 15.22 -11.74
C GLU A 82 -33.72 14.95 -12.56
N SER A 83 -32.76 15.89 -12.57
CA SER A 83 -31.46 15.69 -13.24
C SER A 83 -30.61 14.63 -12.53
N TRP A 84 -30.64 14.58 -11.20
CA TRP A 84 -29.92 13.59 -10.42
C TRP A 84 -30.50 12.18 -10.57
N GLU A 85 -31.82 12.03 -10.58
CA GLU A 85 -32.50 10.73 -10.80
C GLU A 85 -32.20 10.17 -12.21
N ILE A 86 -32.26 11.01 -13.25
CA ILE A 86 -31.96 10.62 -14.63
C ILE A 86 -30.47 10.22 -14.81
N LEU A 87 -29.55 10.82 -14.04
CA LEU A 87 -28.12 10.51 -14.07
C LEU A 87 -27.77 9.23 -13.29
N ASN A 88 -28.44 9.00 -12.16
CA ASN A 88 -28.25 7.84 -11.31
C ASN A 88 -28.77 6.54 -11.96
N GLU A 89 -29.97 6.56 -12.54
CA GLU A 89 -30.55 5.39 -13.23
C GLU A 89 -29.77 4.99 -14.49
N ARG A 90 -29.24 5.95 -15.24
CA ARG A 90 -28.71 5.71 -16.59
C ARG A 90 -27.23 5.33 -16.66
N TYR A 91 -26.41 5.76 -15.69
CA TYR A 91 -24.95 5.61 -15.76
C TYR A 91 -24.32 4.99 -14.50
N PHE A 92 -25.04 4.95 -13.38
CA PHE A 92 -24.51 4.56 -12.07
C PHE A 92 -25.14 3.28 -11.51
N SER A 93 -25.83 2.53 -12.36
CA SER A 93 -26.66 1.38 -11.93
C SER A 93 -25.89 0.28 -11.17
N HIS A 94 -24.55 0.21 -11.29
CA HIS A 94 -23.76 -0.88 -10.69
C HIS A 94 -22.39 -0.49 -10.08
N SER A 95 -22.12 0.79 -9.73
CA SER A 95 -20.85 1.18 -9.04
C SER A 95 -21.11 1.99 -7.74
N PRO A 96 -20.30 1.81 -6.67
CA PRO A 96 -20.60 2.35 -5.33
C PRO A 96 -20.42 3.86 -5.19
N ILE A 97 -19.69 4.48 -6.10
CA ILE A 97 -19.60 5.93 -6.32
C ILE A 97 -19.48 5.99 -7.82
N ASN A 98 -20.49 6.44 -8.55
CA ASN A 98 -20.31 6.45 -9.99
C ASN A 98 -20.45 7.86 -10.55
N GLY A 99 -19.41 8.22 -11.31
CA GLY A 99 -19.22 9.36 -12.21
C GLY A 99 -19.01 8.75 -13.61
N THR A 100 -19.23 9.46 -14.71
CA THR A 100 -18.19 10.31 -15.28
C THR A 100 -18.74 11.04 -16.51
N ASN A 101 -18.81 12.36 -16.44
CA ASN A 101 -18.27 13.17 -17.52
C ASN A 101 -17.58 14.35 -16.84
N ALA A 102 -16.26 14.48 -17.06
CA ALA A 102 -15.41 15.42 -16.32
C ALA A 102 -15.84 16.89 -16.50
N LYS A 103 -16.73 17.16 -17.46
CA LYS A 103 -17.34 18.45 -17.73
C LYS A 103 -18.39 18.87 -16.68
N GLY A 104 -19.20 17.94 -16.16
CA GLY A 104 -20.25 18.26 -15.18
C GLY A 104 -19.75 18.49 -13.74
N ILE A 105 -18.60 17.90 -13.39
CA ILE A 105 -17.91 18.19 -12.11
C ILE A 105 -17.22 19.55 -12.16
N VAL A 106 -16.68 19.94 -13.32
CA VAL A 106 -16.17 21.30 -13.58
C VAL A 106 -17.32 22.31 -13.53
N ASP A 107 -18.52 21.97 -14.01
CA ASP A 107 -19.71 22.82 -13.91
C ASP A 107 -20.21 22.99 -12.46
N PHE A 108 -20.08 22.00 -11.57
CA PHE A 108 -20.42 22.14 -10.14
C PHE A 108 -19.51 23.15 -9.43
N PHE A 109 -18.19 23.07 -9.64
CA PHE A 109 -17.25 24.04 -9.09
C PHE A 109 -17.36 25.43 -9.75
N GLN A 110 -17.70 25.51 -11.05
CA GLN A 110 -18.03 26.77 -11.73
C GLN A 110 -19.36 27.37 -11.24
N ASN A 111 -20.31 26.55 -10.77
CA ASN A 111 -21.55 27.03 -10.16
C ASN A 111 -21.32 27.49 -8.71
N CYS A 112 -20.40 26.86 -7.95
CA CYS A 112 -19.92 27.41 -6.68
C CYS A 112 -19.19 28.76 -6.88
N GLU A 113 -18.36 28.89 -7.94
CA GLU A 113 -17.73 30.16 -8.35
C GLU A 113 -18.74 31.24 -8.71
N ARG A 114 -19.80 30.90 -9.46
CA ARG A 114 -20.86 31.84 -9.84
C ARG A 114 -21.74 32.25 -8.67
N ALA A 115 -21.99 31.35 -7.72
CA ALA A 115 -22.66 31.67 -6.47
C ALA A 115 -21.83 32.62 -5.60
N ALA A 116 -20.50 32.41 -5.53
CA ALA A 116 -19.58 33.32 -4.84
C ALA A 116 -19.51 34.71 -5.49
N ALA A 117 -19.54 34.79 -6.83
CA ALA A 117 -19.61 36.07 -7.56
C ALA A 117 -20.97 36.78 -7.44
N TYR A 118 -22.04 36.05 -7.10
CA TYR A 118 -23.36 36.62 -6.82
C TYR A 118 -23.42 37.22 -5.40
N ALA A 119 -22.73 36.60 -4.45
CA ALA A 119 -22.61 37.07 -3.06
C ALA A 119 -21.73 38.32 -2.88
N SER A 120 -20.91 38.67 -3.88
CA SER A 120 -20.18 39.95 -3.92
C SER A 120 -21.04 41.15 -4.33
N THR A 121 -22.34 40.96 -4.55
CA THR A 121 -23.28 42.08 -4.69
C THR A 121 -23.68 42.56 -3.29
N GLU A 122 -23.35 43.82 -3.00
CA GLU A 122 -23.45 44.48 -1.70
C GLU A 122 -24.88 44.44 -1.14
N GLU A 123 -25.25 43.46 -0.29
CA GLU A 123 -26.20 43.71 0.82
C GLU A 123 -26.34 42.65 1.93
N TYR A 124 -25.66 41.48 1.92
CA TYR A 124 -25.79 40.53 3.04
C TYR A 124 -24.45 39.91 3.47
N ALA A 125 -23.80 40.55 4.44
CA ALA A 125 -22.62 40.07 5.14
C ALA A 125 -22.95 39.95 6.64
N PRO A 126 -23.42 38.78 7.10
CA PRO A 126 -22.66 38.03 8.11
C PRO A 126 -22.76 36.49 8.03
N GLU A 127 -23.46 35.92 7.04
CA GLU A 127 -23.74 34.47 6.96
C GLU A 127 -22.76 33.70 6.03
N LEU A 128 -21.84 34.40 5.38
CA LEU A 128 -20.88 33.88 4.39
C LEU A 128 -19.83 32.90 4.94
N GLN A 129 -19.62 32.83 6.26
CA GLN A 129 -18.56 32.00 6.85
C GLN A 129 -18.86 30.49 6.86
N VAL A 130 -20.15 30.10 6.74
CA VAL A 130 -20.57 28.70 6.86
C VAL A 130 -20.43 27.95 5.53
N GLU A 131 -20.62 28.64 4.40
CA GLU A 131 -20.64 28.06 3.06
C GLU A 131 -19.23 27.75 2.53
N ASP A 132 -18.28 28.67 2.74
CA ASP A 132 -16.86 28.44 2.45
C ASP A 132 -16.30 27.25 3.25
N ALA A 133 -16.77 27.07 4.50
CA ALA A 133 -16.36 25.98 5.37
C ALA A 133 -16.86 24.59 4.91
N LEU A 134 -18.08 24.50 4.35
CA LEU A 134 -18.63 23.27 3.78
C LEU A 134 -17.90 22.86 2.50
N CYS A 135 -17.69 23.82 1.59
CA CYS A 135 -16.92 23.63 0.37
C CYS A 135 -15.49 23.18 0.69
N ALA A 136 -14.82 23.86 1.62
CA ALA A 136 -13.49 23.47 2.10
C ALA A 136 -13.47 22.05 2.65
N THR A 137 -14.44 21.67 3.48
CA THR A 137 -14.50 20.35 4.11
C THR A 137 -14.66 19.23 3.07
N PHE A 138 -15.55 19.42 2.09
CA PHE A 138 -15.74 18.46 1.01
C PHE A 138 -14.49 18.31 0.13
N VAL A 139 -13.84 19.43 -0.20
CA VAL A 139 -12.60 19.42 -0.98
C VAL A 139 -11.49 18.67 -0.21
N LEU A 140 -11.32 18.92 1.09
CA LEU A 140 -10.34 18.21 1.91
C LEU A 140 -10.62 16.70 1.99
N ALA A 141 -11.88 16.30 2.12
CA ALA A 141 -12.27 14.89 2.09
C ALA A 141 -11.91 14.24 0.74
N ARG A 142 -12.13 14.93 -0.38
CA ARG A 142 -11.73 14.48 -1.71
C ARG A 142 -10.20 14.38 -1.85
N LEU A 143 -9.46 15.39 -1.41
CA LEU A 143 -7.99 15.40 -1.50
C LEU A 143 -7.33 14.26 -0.72
N ARG A 144 -7.97 13.74 0.32
CA ARG A 144 -7.49 12.58 1.08
C ARG A 144 -7.44 11.30 0.24
N VAL A 145 -8.39 11.10 -0.67
CA VAL A 145 -8.52 9.87 -1.47
C VAL A 145 -8.15 10.05 -2.94
N ALA A 146 -8.18 11.29 -3.44
CA ALA A 146 -7.91 11.60 -4.83
C ALA A 146 -6.41 11.89 -5.09
N PRO A 147 -5.95 11.73 -6.35
CA PRO A 147 -4.62 12.17 -6.75
C PRO A 147 -4.42 13.67 -6.53
N ALA A 148 -3.18 14.07 -6.20
CA ALA A 148 -2.87 15.45 -5.85
C ALA A 148 -3.16 16.49 -6.95
N PHE A 149 -3.20 16.09 -8.23
CA PHE A 149 -3.48 17.02 -9.34
C PHE A 149 -4.88 17.64 -9.29
N GLU A 150 -5.82 17.00 -8.59
CA GLU A 150 -7.15 17.56 -8.35
C GLU A 150 -7.07 18.86 -7.55
N TYR A 151 -5.99 19.10 -6.79
CA TYR A 151 -5.73 20.38 -6.11
C TYR A 151 -5.72 21.58 -7.08
N LYS A 152 -5.30 21.39 -8.34
CA LYS A 152 -5.32 22.46 -9.36
C LYS A 152 -6.72 22.98 -9.67
N ARG A 153 -7.74 22.14 -9.43
CA ARG A 153 -9.16 22.47 -9.67
C ARG A 153 -9.82 23.14 -8.47
N VAL A 154 -9.11 23.24 -7.35
CA VAL A 154 -9.60 23.96 -6.18
C VAL A 154 -9.72 25.44 -6.53
N HIS A 155 -10.84 26.03 -6.13
CA HIS A 155 -11.11 27.44 -6.36
C HIS A 155 -9.96 28.32 -5.85
N HIS A 156 -9.66 29.41 -6.57
CA HIS A 156 -8.52 30.27 -6.23
C HIS A 156 -8.64 30.85 -4.81
N SER A 157 -9.84 31.23 -4.36
CA SER A 157 -10.04 31.77 -3.01
C SER A 157 -9.59 30.80 -1.89
N LEU A 158 -9.83 29.50 -2.06
CA LEU A 158 -9.37 28.48 -1.12
C LEU A 158 -7.86 28.20 -1.25
N ARG A 159 -7.31 28.29 -2.47
CA ARG A 159 -5.87 28.14 -2.70
C ARG A 159 -5.04 29.31 -2.16
N GLU A 160 -5.66 30.47 -1.93
CA GLU A 160 -5.05 31.64 -1.29
C GLU A 160 -5.23 31.63 0.25
N ASP A 161 -6.25 30.93 0.77
CA ASP A 161 -6.42 30.75 2.22
C ASP A 161 -5.37 29.77 2.78
N ARG A 162 -4.37 30.33 3.48
CA ARG A 162 -3.34 29.56 4.17
C ARG A 162 -3.91 28.48 5.10
N THR A 163 -5.03 28.73 5.77
CA THR A 163 -5.65 27.77 6.69
C THR A 163 -6.15 26.53 5.95
N PHE A 164 -6.83 26.74 4.82
CA PHE A 164 -7.22 25.67 3.92
C PHE A 164 -5.99 24.95 3.34
N VAL A 165 -5.00 25.69 2.83
CA VAL A 165 -3.77 25.13 2.24
C VAL A 165 -3.05 24.24 3.25
N MET A 166 -2.92 24.68 4.51
CA MET A 166 -2.33 23.88 5.59
C MET A 166 -3.09 22.56 5.79
N LYS A 167 -4.42 22.61 5.87
CA LYS A 167 -5.25 21.39 6.01
C LYS A 167 -5.11 20.49 4.79
N ALA A 168 -5.01 21.06 3.58
CA ALA A 168 -4.82 20.31 2.35
C ALA A 168 -3.47 19.56 2.35
N MET A 169 -2.39 20.21 2.80
CA MET A 169 -1.07 19.56 2.93
C MET A 169 -1.07 18.45 3.97
N GLN A 170 -1.80 18.62 5.07
CA GLN A 170 -1.93 17.57 6.10
C GLN A 170 -2.63 16.32 5.57
N VAL A 171 -3.69 16.48 4.77
CA VAL A 171 -4.42 15.32 4.21
C VAL A 171 -3.72 14.70 3.01
N ASN A 172 -2.99 15.49 2.22
CA ASN A 172 -2.26 15.02 1.04
C ASN A 172 -1.08 15.93 0.71
N GLY A 173 0.09 15.63 1.28
CA GLY A 173 1.30 16.46 1.08
C GLY A 173 1.75 16.66 -0.37
N MET A 174 1.38 15.75 -1.28
CA MET A 174 1.69 15.89 -2.71
C MET A 174 0.96 17.07 -3.38
N CYS A 175 -0.03 17.66 -2.72
CA CYS A 175 -0.66 18.90 -3.17
C CYS A 175 0.32 20.08 -3.24
N LEU A 176 1.46 20.03 -2.53
CA LEU A 176 2.49 21.08 -2.56
C LEU A 176 2.98 21.36 -3.98
N GLN A 177 3.02 20.33 -4.84
CA GLN A 177 3.37 20.47 -6.27
C GLN A 177 2.52 21.52 -7.01
N TYR A 178 1.31 21.78 -6.53
CA TYR A 178 0.30 22.61 -7.16
C TYR A 178 -0.16 23.77 -6.27
N ALA A 179 0.48 23.94 -5.11
CA ALA A 179 0.12 24.95 -4.13
C ALA A 179 0.46 26.36 -4.62
N ASP A 180 1.57 26.52 -5.33
CA ASP A 180 1.98 27.81 -5.85
C ASP A 180 1.13 28.22 -7.05
N VAL A 181 0.55 29.41 -6.96
CA VAL A 181 -0.37 29.95 -7.96
C VAL A 181 0.31 31.07 -8.76
N TYR A 182 0.56 30.83 -10.05
CA TYR A 182 1.05 31.86 -10.97
C TYR A 182 -0.14 32.49 -11.71
N TYR A 183 -0.90 33.37 -11.05
CA TYR A 183 -1.74 34.33 -11.77
C TYR A 183 -0.99 35.65 -11.93
N THR A 184 -1.18 36.28 -13.08
CA THR A 184 -0.32 37.31 -13.69
C THR A 184 -0.25 38.67 -13.00
N ASN A 185 -0.56 38.81 -11.71
CA ASN A 185 -0.44 40.10 -10.99
C ASN A 185 0.18 39.92 -9.59
N SER A 186 1.49 40.20 -9.51
CA SER A 186 2.33 40.68 -8.39
C SER A 186 2.25 40.11 -6.96
N ASN A 187 1.27 39.32 -6.54
CA ASN A 187 1.18 38.71 -5.20
C ASN A 187 1.13 37.17 -5.29
N ALA A 188 2.20 36.57 -5.82
CA ALA A 188 2.33 35.11 -5.82
C ALA A 188 2.62 34.61 -4.39
N TYR A 189 1.65 33.94 -3.77
CA TYR A 189 1.91 33.16 -2.55
C TYR A 189 2.77 31.95 -2.92
N ASN A 190 3.98 31.91 -2.37
CA ASN A 190 4.91 30.80 -2.54
C ASN A 190 4.84 29.92 -1.29
N PHE A 191 3.88 28.99 -1.30
CA PHE A 191 3.67 28.03 -0.22
C PHE A 191 4.78 26.98 -0.17
N ALA A 192 5.47 26.72 -1.29
CA ALA A 192 6.69 25.91 -1.30
C ALA A 192 7.84 26.55 -0.50
N SER A 193 7.80 27.86 -0.24
CA SER A 193 8.74 28.59 0.62
C SER A 193 8.25 28.84 2.05
N ASP A 194 7.01 28.46 2.39
CA ASP A 194 6.45 28.53 3.75
C ASP A 194 6.86 27.28 4.55
N ARG A 195 7.63 27.50 5.62
CA ARG A 195 8.23 26.42 6.42
C ARG A 195 7.18 25.48 7.02
N GLU A 196 6.09 26.03 7.56
CA GLU A 196 5.08 25.22 8.24
C GLU A 196 4.25 24.40 7.26
N VAL A 197 3.95 24.99 6.09
CA VAL A 197 3.23 24.32 5.00
C VAL A 197 4.06 23.17 4.46
N VAL A 198 5.36 23.40 4.21
CA VAL A 198 6.30 22.35 3.78
C VAL A 198 6.40 21.26 4.83
N LEU A 199 6.57 21.60 6.10
CA LEU A 199 6.66 20.62 7.19
C LEU A 199 5.39 19.76 7.29
N ALA A 200 4.21 20.37 7.16
CA ALA A 200 2.95 19.62 7.12
C ALA A 200 2.86 18.68 5.91
N ALA A 201 3.32 19.15 4.74
CA ALA A 201 3.30 18.36 3.52
C ALA A 201 4.23 17.14 3.61
N VAL A 202 5.47 17.32 4.05
CA VAL A 202 6.44 16.21 4.12
C VAL A 202 6.09 15.17 5.19
N ARG A 203 5.44 15.58 6.29
CA ARG A 203 4.90 14.64 7.30
C ARG A 203 3.75 13.79 6.76
N SER A 204 2.95 14.36 5.86
CA SER A 204 1.85 13.63 5.20
C SER A 204 2.38 12.69 4.13
N LYS A 205 3.27 13.18 3.26
CA LYS A 205 3.91 12.43 2.17
C LYS A 205 5.34 12.93 1.96
N GLY A 206 6.34 12.17 2.40
CA GLY A 206 7.76 12.58 2.37
C GLY A 206 8.25 13.06 1.01
N TRP A 207 7.81 12.43 -0.09
CA TRP A 207 8.16 12.83 -1.45
C TRP A 207 7.72 14.25 -1.84
N ALA A 208 6.80 14.87 -1.09
CA ALA A 208 6.44 16.29 -1.25
C ALA A 208 7.66 17.22 -1.13
N PHE A 209 8.71 16.79 -0.43
CA PHE A 209 9.97 17.51 -0.29
C PHE A 209 10.60 17.90 -1.64
N ARG A 210 10.35 17.14 -2.71
CA ARG A 210 10.79 17.47 -4.07
C ARG A 210 10.30 18.84 -4.56
N TYR A 211 9.13 19.27 -4.09
CA TYR A 211 8.47 20.51 -4.51
C TYR A 211 8.72 21.68 -3.56
N ALA A 212 9.33 21.43 -2.40
CA ALA A 212 9.69 22.48 -1.47
C ALA A 212 10.82 23.36 -2.05
N ASP A 213 10.88 24.61 -1.59
CA ASP A 213 11.97 25.53 -1.90
C ASP A 213 13.34 24.86 -1.60
N PRO A 214 14.32 24.91 -2.52
CA PRO A 214 15.66 24.34 -2.34
C PRO A 214 16.37 24.78 -1.05
N LYS A 215 16.21 26.05 -0.63
CA LYS A 215 15.67 26.33 0.70
C LYS A 215 15.94 25.34 1.83
N PHE A 216 14.98 24.43 1.92
CA PHE A 216 14.78 23.52 3.03
C PHE A 216 15.65 22.26 2.94
N ARG A 217 16.51 22.14 1.92
CA ARG A 217 17.54 21.07 1.86
C ARG A 217 18.61 21.22 2.94
N THR A 218 18.67 22.37 3.60
CA THR A 218 19.53 22.64 4.76
C THR A 218 18.75 22.74 6.07
N ASP A 219 17.41 22.54 6.05
CA ASP A 219 16.58 22.54 7.27
C ASP A 219 16.50 21.11 7.82
N ARG A 220 17.21 20.86 8.93
CA ARG A 220 17.32 19.53 9.54
C ARG A 220 15.96 18.94 9.90
N GLU A 221 15.04 19.74 10.45
CA GLU A 221 13.73 19.25 10.91
C GLU A 221 12.89 18.78 9.72
N ILE A 222 12.87 19.55 8.63
CA ILE A 222 12.13 19.18 7.42
C ILE A 222 12.75 17.95 6.77
N VAL A 223 14.09 17.87 6.68
CA VAL A 223 14.77 16.71 6.10
C VAL A 223 14.50 15.46 6.91
N LEU A 224 14.56 15.53 8.24
CA LEU A 224 14.24 14.40 9.12
C LEU A 224 12.78 13.97 8.96
N ALA A 225 11.82 14.90 9.05
CA ALA A 225 10.40 14.60 8.89
C ALA A 225 10.07 14.00 7.51
N ALA A 226 10.73 14.48 6.45
CA ALA A 226 10.60 13.91 5.12
C ALA A 226 11.17 12.49 5.05
N ALA A 227 12.35 12.25 5.65
CA ALA A 227 13.00 10.94 5.68
C ALA A 227 12.21 9.91 6.49
N GLU A 228 11.57 10.32 7.59
CA GLU A 228 10.68 9.46 8.38
C GLU A 228 9.47 8.99 7.57
N SER A 229 8.94 9.83 6.68
CA SER A 229 7.81 9.46 5.81
C SER A 229 8.22 8.73 4.53
N ASP A 230 9.35 9.10 3.92
CA ASP A 230 9.87 8.49 2.69
C ASP A 230 11.40 8.69 2.60
N GLY A 231 12.15 7.62 2.85
CA GLY A 231 13.61 7.64 2.84
C GLY A 231 14.23 7.89 1.46
N ALA A 232 13.48 7.75 0.37
CA ALA A 232 13.99 8.02 -0.98
C ALA A 232 14.36 9.50 -1.16
N ILE A 233 13.91 10.41 -0.28
CA ILE A 233 14.24 11.83 -0.31
C ILE A 233 15.74 12.11 -0.19
N LEU A 234 16.54 11.16 0.32
CA LEU A 234 17.99 11.32 0.39
C LEU A 234 18.62 11.57 -0.99
N ARG A 235 18.01 11.06 -2.08
CA ARG A 235 18.47 11.32 -3.46
C ARG A 235 18.31 12.77 -3.91
N LEU A 236 17.46 13.54 -3.22
CA LEU A 236 17.18 14.94 -3.51
C LEU A 236 18.14 15.88 -2.78
N LEU A 237 18.88 15.37 -1.79
CA LEU A 237 19.87 16.15 -1.06
C LEU A 237 21.16 16.32 -1.89
N PRO A 238 21.83 17.48 -1.82
CA PRO A 238 23.13 17.66 -2.42
C PRO A 238 24.13 16.63 -1.90
N ARG A 239 25.08 16.18 -2.75
CA ARG A 239 26.09 15.17 -2.35
C ARG A 239 26.94 15.58 -1.15
N GLN A 240 27.16 16.88 -0.96
CA GLN A 240 27.92 17.43 0.16
C GLN A 240 27.03 17.79 1.37
N SER A 241 25.73 17.42 1.34
CA SER A 241 24.83 17.69 2.45
C SER A 241 25.31 16.96 3.71
N PRO A 242 25.47 17.65 4.85
CA PRO A 242 25.86 17.02 6.10
C PRO A 242 24.85 15.98 6.57
N PHE A 243 23.58 16.09 6.14
CA PHE A 243 22.50 15.17 6.52
C PHE A 243 22.65 13.77 5.93
N LEU A 244 23.43 13.59 4.87
CA LEU A 244 23.76 12.25 4.36
C LEU A 244 24.67 11.49 5.34
N ALA A 245 25.37 12.20 6.23
CA ALA A 245 26.22 11.65 7.29
C ALA A 245 25.59 11.78 8.69
N ASP A 246 24.34 12.23 8.80
CA ASP A 246 23.58 12.27 10.05
C ASP A 246 22.95 10.89 10.29
N ALA A 247 23.35 10.24 11.39
CA ALA A 247 22.93 8.89 11.70
C ALA A 247 21.41 8.79 11.99
N GLU A 248 20.80 9.82 12.57
CA GLU A 248 19.37 9.84 12.87
C GLU A 248 18.55 9.90 11.58
N ILE A 249 18.93 10.79 10.65
CA ILE A 249 18.28 10.91 9.35
C ILE A 249 18.49 9.65 8.51
N ALA A 250 19.70 9.09 8.51
CA ALA A 250 19.98 7.84 7.82
C ALA A 250 19.13 6.68 8.37
N LEU A 251 19.01 6.57 9.70
CA LEU A 251 18.21 5.56 10.36
C LEU A 251 16.71 5.71 10.03
N ALA A 252 16.18 6.93 10.05
CA ALA A 252 14.81 7.21 9.65
C ALA A 252 14.55 6.81 8.19
N ALA A 253 15.47 7.17 7.29
CA ALA A 253 15.33 6.90 5.87
C ALA A 253 15.37 5.39 5.54
N VAL A 254 16.28 4.62 6.13
CA VAL A 254 16.38 3.17 5.85
C VAL A 254 15.19 2.38 6.38
N LYS A 255 14.53 2.87 7.44
CA LYS A 255 13.31 2.26 7.98
C LYS A 255 12.08 2.51 7.10
N SER A 256 12.04 3.64 6.40
CA SER A 256 10.89 4.03 5.57
C SER A 256 11.06 3.66 4.10
N SER A 257 12.27 3.38 3.61
CA SER A 257 12.52 3.04 2.20
C SER A 257 13.74 2.13 2.01
N GLU A 258 13.56 1.04 1.27
CA GLU A 258 14.64 0.11 0.89
C GLU A 258 15.74 0.77 0.03
N GLU A 259 15.36 1.77 -0.78
CA GLU A 259 16.27 2.45 -1.70
C GLU A 259 17.19 3.44 -0.96
N ALA A 260 16.86 3.82 0.28
CA ALA A 260 17.57 4.84 1.04
C ALA A 260 19.04 4.49 1.28
N MET A 261 19.35 3.20 1.52
CA MET A 261 20.72 2.76 1.82
C MET A 261 21.71 3.08 0.69
N GLY A 262 21.24 3.12 -0.56
CA GLY A 262 22.07 3.51 -1.71
C GLY A 262 22.54 4.97 -1.70
N PHE A 263 21.92 5.82 -0.88
CA PHE A 263 22.21 7.26 -0.77
C PHE A 263 22.88 7.64 0.56
N VAL A 264 22.91 6.74 1.54
CA VAL A 264 23.58 6.96 2.84
C VAL A 264 25.08 7.21 2.62
N SER A 265 25.66 8.16 3.36
CA SER A 265 27.09 8.47 3.27
C SER A 265 27.96 7.24 3.57
N ARG A 266 29.11 7.16 2.90
CA ARG A 266 30.16 6.15 3.17
C ARG A 266 30.65 6.16 4.62
N SER A 267 30.49 7.26 5.35
CA SER A 267 30.81 7.31 6.78
C SER A 267 29.87 6.46 7.65
N LEU A 268 28.64 6.20 7.17
CA LEU A 268 27.59 5.50 7.92
C LEU A 268 27.30 4.08 7.42
N ILE A 269 27.85 3.65 6.28
CA ILE A 269 27.66 2.27 5.80
C ILE A 269 28.24 1.20 6.75
N ASN A 270 29.12 1.60 7.67
CA ASN A 270 29.65 0.74 8.74
C ASN A 270 29.03 1.04 10.12
N ASN A 271 28.00 1.87 10.18
CA ASN A 271 27.27 2.10 11.43
C ASN A 271 26.37 0.91 11.72
N TYR A 272 26.48 0.35 12.92
CA TYR A 272 25.76 -0.84 13.34
C TYR A 272 24.23 -0.65 13.32
N ASP A 273 23.72 0.42 13.92
CA ASP A 273 22.28 0.65 14.03
C ASP A 273 21.63 0.89 12.67
N VAL A 274 22.29 1.68 11.80
CA VAL A 274 21.83 1.93 10.43
C VAL A 274 21.84 0.64 9.62
N ALA A 275 22.93 -0.14 9.69
CA ALA A 275 23.04 -1.39 8.96
C ALA A 275 22.01 -2.43 9.43
N LEU A 276 21.86 -2.60 10.75
CA LEU A 276 20.91 -3.55 11.34
C LEU A 276 19.47 -3.19 10.98
N ALA A 277 19.08 -1.92 11.09
CA ALA A 277 17.75 -1.49 10.71
C ALA A 277 17.47 -1.73 9.22
N ALA A 278 18.43 -1.41 8.35
CA ALA A 278 18.26 -1.56 6.91
C ALA A 278 18.08 -3.03 6.47
N VAL A 279 18.86 -3.96 7.05
CA VAL A 279 18.81 -5.38 6.66
C VAL A 279 17.69 -6.18 7.33
N THR A 280 17.07 -5.64 8.39
CA THR A 280 15.99 -6.33 9.11
C THR A 280 14.75 -6.49 8.22
N ASP A 281 14.33 -5.41 7.55
CA ASP A 281 13.17 -5.45 6.67
C ASP A 281 13.55 -5.84 5.23
N TYR A 282 14.78 -5.54 4.82
CA TYR A 282 15.25 -5.74 3.45
C TYR A 282 16.61 -6.45 3.42
N GLY A 283 16.64 -7.76 3.66
CA GLY A 283 17.89 -8.51 3.76
C GLY A 283 18.87 -8.30 2.59
N TRP A 284 18.37 -8.08 1.37
CA TRP A 284 19.18 -7.85 0.17
C TRP A 284 20.02 -6.55 0.20
N VAL A 285 19.69 -5.62 1.11
CA VAL A 285 20.42 -4.38 1.35
C VAL A 285 21.82 -4.62 1.91
N LEU A 286 22.12 -5.83 2.40
CA LEU A 286 23.47 -6.24 2.85
C LEU A 286 24.55 -5.99 1.78
N LYS A 287 24.21 -5.94 0.49
CA LYS A 287 25.15 -5.58 -0.59
C LYS A 287 25.67 -4.14 -0.53
N TYR A 288 24.92 -3.23 0.10
CA TYR A 288 25.26 -1.81 0.22
C TYR A 288 25.93 -1.45 1.54
N VAL A 289 25.83 -2.30 2.58
CA VAL A 289 26.53 -2.05 3.84
C VAL A 289 28.03 -2.29 3.66
N GLY A 290 28.82 -1.60 4.48
CA GLY A 290 30.27 -1.69 4.42
C GLY A 290 30.80 -3.06 4.86
N HIS A 291 32.05 -3.35 4.49
CA HIS A 291 32.65 -4.67 4.71
C HIS A 291 32.69 -5.07 6.19
N LEU A 292 32.83 -4.12 7.12
CA LEU A 292 32.81 -4.41 8.56
C LEU A 292 31.44 -4.94 9.01
N MET A 293 30.35 -4.44 8.42
CA MET A 293 29.00 -4.89 8.73
C MET A 293 28.65 -6.20 8.01
N ARG A 294 29.23 -6.44 6.82
CA ARG A 294 29.14 -7.76 6.15
C ARG A 294 29.94 -8.86 6.87
N ALA A 295 30.86 -8.48 7.76
CA ALA A 295 31.56 -9.37 8.67
C ALA A 295 30.97 -9.33 10.10
N ASN A 296 29.94 -8.50 10.34
CA ASN A 296 29.26 -8.46 11.62
C ASN A 296 28.20 -9.57 11.65
N ARG A 297 28.35 -10.48 12.61
CA ARG A 297 27.50 -11.67 12.73
C ARG A 297 26.02 -11.33 12.89
N ASP A 298 25.68 -10.37 13.76
CA ASP A 298 24.29 -10.03 14.06
C ASP A 298 23.59 -9.39 12.86
N VAL A 299 24.29 -8.48 12.18
CA VAL A 299 23.79 -7.83 10.96
C VAL A 299 23.55 -8.86 9.86
N VAL A 300 24.51 -9.77 9.62
CA VAL A 300 24.35 -10.82 8.61
C VAL A 300 23.24 -11.80 9.00
N LEU A 301 23.15 -12.18 10.28
CA LEU A 301 22.11 -13.08 10.75
C LEU A 301 20.71 -12.48 10.58
N ALA A 302 20.54 -11.18 10.86
CA ALA A 302 19.30 -10.46 10.58
C ALA A 302 19.00 -10.45 9.07
N ALA A 303 20.00 -10.15 8.24
CA ALA A 303 19.85 -10.10 6.78
C ALA A 303 19.40 -11.44 6.19
N VAL A 304 20.02 -12.56 6.59
CA VAL A 304 19.70 -13.89 6.04
C VAL A 304 18.37 -14.44 6.56
N LYS A 305 17.92 -14.01 7.74
CA LYS A 305 16.57 -14.31 8.25
C LYS A 305 15.47 -13.58 7.49
N SER A 306 15.79 -12.40 6.94
CA SER A 306 14.89 -11.62 6.07
C SER A 306 14.92 -12.15 4.64
N TRP A 307 16.11 -12.43 4.10
CA TRP A 307 16.32 -12.89 2.73
C TRP A 307 17.52 -13.86 2.66
N GLY A 308 17.29 -15.17 2.55
CA GLY A 308 18.35 -16.18 2.67
C GLY A 308 19.51 -16.02 1.67
N ASP A 309 19.21 -15.61 0.43
CA ASP A 309 20.19 -15.34 -0.63
C ASP A 309 21.20 -14.22 -0.26
N SER A 310 20.92 -13.41 0.77
CA SER A 310 21.83 -12.38 1.27
C SER A 310 23.14 -12.94 1.79
N LEU A 311 23.20 -14.24 2.11
CA LEU A 311 24.45 -14.94 2.43
C LEU A 311 25.53 -14.72 1.36
N HIS A 312 25.14 -14.49 0.10
CA HIS A 312 26.04 -14.13 -0.98
C HIS A 312 26.97 -12.96 -0.65
N TYR A 313 26.47 -11.96 0.10
CA TYR A 313 27.19 -10.72 0.42
C TYR A 313 27.95 -10.78 1.74
N ALA A 314 27.70 -11.80 2.58
CA ALA A 314 28.43 -11.98 3.83
C ALA A 314 29.93 -12.20 3.61
N SER A 315 30.73 -11.96 4.65
CA SER A 315 32.16 -12.23 4.65
C SER A 315 32.48 -13.72 4.48
N SER A 316 33.71 -14.05 4.06
CA SER A 316 34.16 -15.43 3.88
C SER A 316 34.05 -16.26 5.16
N GLU A 317 34.24 -15.63 6.32
CA GLU A 317 34.17 -16.24 7.64
C GLU A 317 32.73 -16.59 7.99
N LEU A 318 31.78 -15.68 7.77
CA LEU A 318 30.36 -15.91 8.08
C LEU A 318 29.67 -16.87 7.10
N LYS A 319 30.18 -17.01 5.87
CA LYS A 319 29.77 -18.10 4.96
C LYS A 319 30.22 -19.49 5.42
N GLN A 320 31.09 -19.55 6.43
CA GLN A 320 31.53 -20.78 7.09
C GLN A 320 30.94 -20.92 8.49
N ASP A 321 30.26 -19.90 9.01
CA ASP A 321 29.55 -19.97 10.29
C ASP A 321 28.30 -20.81 10.08
N ARG A 322 28.30 -21.99 10.70
CA ARG A 322 27.23 -22.98 10.58
C ARG A 322 25.86 -22.41 10.94
N GLU A 323 25.75 -21.59 11.98
CA GLU A 323 24.46 -21.04 12.42
C GLU A 323 23.93 -20.01 11.43
N VAL A 324 24.81 -19.15 10.90
CA VAL A 324 24.46 -18.17 9.87
C VAL A 324 24.00 -18.87 8.59
N VAL A 325 24.74 -19.89 8.15
CA VAL A 325 24.41 -20.67 6.96
C VAL A 325 23.09 -21.42 7.14
N LEU A 326 22.88 -22.06 8.30
CA LEU A 326 21.64 -22.77 8.59
C LEU A 326 20.44 -21.81 8.61
N ALA A 327 20.58 -20.63 9.19
CA ALA A 327 19.54 -19.59 9.17
C ALA A 327 19.22 -19.15 7.73
N ALA A 328 20.24 -18.96 6.89
CA ALA A 328 20.06 -18.61 5.49
C ALA A 328 19.36 -19.71 4.68
N VAL A 329 19.82 -20.96 4.83
CA VAL A 329 19.27 -22.14 4.14
C VAL A 329 17.84 -22.42 4.59
N SER A 330 17.51 -22.20 5.86
CA SER A 330 16.14 -22.39 6.37
C SER A 330 15.16 -21.36 5.81
N ASN A 331 15.63 -20.17 5.41
CA ASN A 331 14.82 -19.16 4.75
C ASN A 331 14.74 -19.41 3.22
N ASP A 332 15.89 -19.74 2.61
CA ASP A 332 16.01 -20.05 1.17
C ASP A 332 17.05 -21.17 0.98
N GLY A 333 16.60 -22.38 0.63
CA GLY A 333 17.49 -23.52 0.39
C GLY A 333 18.55 -23.27 -0.69
N GLY A 334 18.31 -22.31 -1.60
CA GLY A 334 19.27 -21.83 -2.60
C GLY A 334 20.54 -21.23 -2.03
N ALA A 335 20.50 -20.74 -0.78
CA ALA A 335 21.63 -20.12 -0.10
C ALA A 335 22.82 -21.07 0.08
N LEU A 336 22.60 -22.40 0.06
CA LEU A 336 23.66 -23.41 0.18
C LEU A 336 24.78 -23.21 -0.85
N ARG A 337 24.46 -22.70 -2.06
CA ARG A 337 25.45 -22.43 -3.12
C ARG A 337 26.54 -21.44 -2.71
N TYR A 338 26.30 -20.63 -1.68
CA TYR A 338 27.24 -19.63 -1.16
C TYR A 338 28.08 -20.13 0.02
N ALA A 339 27.80 -21.33 0.54
CA ALA A 339 28.49 -21.92 1.68
C ALA A 339 29.11 -23.29 1.34
N PRO A 340 30.06 -23.36 0.38
CA PRO A 340 30.65 -24.62 -0.07
C PRO A 340 31.34 -25.40 1.07
N ALA A 341 31.84 -24.73 2.10
CA ALA A 341 32.45 -25.36 3.27
C ALA A 341 31.47 -26.24 4.07
N LEU A 342 30.18 -25.93 3.99
CA LEU A 342 29.08 -26.61 4.68
C LEU A 342 28.33 -27.58 3.77
N SER A 343 28.75 -27.75 2.51
CA SER A 343 28.19 -28.77 1.58
C SER A 343 28.34 -30.22 2.08
N ARG A 344 29.15 -30.45 3.11
CA ARG A 344 29.37 -31.74 3.78
C ARG A 344 28.65 -31.85 5.12
N ASP A 345 28.07 -30.76 5.62
CA ASP A 345 27.26 -30.81 6.83
C ASP A 345 25.91 -31.40 6.46
N ARG A 346 25.67 -32.63 6.93
CA ARG A 346 24.48 -33.40 6.57
C ARG A 346 23.19 -32.66 6.96
N GLU A 347 23.17 -31.98 8.11
CA GLU A 347 21.95 -31.29 8.58
C GLU A 347 21.65 -30.07 7.70
N VAL A 348 22.66 -29.27 7.38
CA VAL A 348 22.51 -28.11 6.49
C VAL A 348 22.04 -28.54 5.09
N VAL A 349 22.62 -29.62 4.55
CA VAL A 349 22.24 -30.16 3.24
C VAL A 349 20.81 -30.71 3.25
N MET A 350 20.44 -31.48 4.28
CA MET A 350 19.07 -31.98 4.43
C MET A 350 18.07 -30.82 4.44
N GLN A 351 18.31 -29.78 5.24
CA GLN A 351 17.44 -28.60 5.28
C GLN A 351 17.29 -27.92 3.91
N ALA A 352 18.37 -27.83 3.12
CA ALA A 352 18.34 -27.24 1.78
C ALA A 352 17.56 -28.11 0.78
N VAL A 353 17.74 -29.43 0.87
CA VAL A 353 17.08 -30.42 0.01
C VAL A 353 15.59 -30.51 0.31
N ASP A 354 15.21 -30.43 1.58
CA ASP A 354 13.82 -30.46 2.02
C ASP A 354 13.01 -29.27 1.45
N LEU A 355 13.63 -28.09 1.31
CA LEU A 355 13.00 -26.93 0.67
C LEU A 355 13.07 -27.01 -0.85
N TYR A 356 14.23 -27.35 -1.39
CA TYR A 356 14.49 -27.40 -2.82
C TYR A 356 15.29 -28.65 -3.17
N PRO A 357 14.63 -29.73 -3.62
CA PRO A 357 15.26 -31.01 -3.95
C PRO A 357 16.50 -30.93 -4.86
N ARG A 358 16.53 -29.95 -5.78
CA ARG A 358 17.66 -29.71 -6.69
C ARG A 358 18.92 -29.19 -5.98
N MET A 359 18.86 -28.84 -4.69
CA MET A 359 20.02 -28.41 -3.92
C MET A 359 21.00 -29.54 -3.64
N LEU A 360 20.62 -30.80 -3.86
CA LEU A 360 21.53 -31.95 -3.88
C LEU A 360 22.76 -31.72 -4.77
N LYS A 361 22.63 -30.93 -5.85
CA LYS A 361 23.75 -30.56 -6.73
C LYS A 361 24.88 -29.79 -6.05
N TYR A 362 24.59 -29.13 -4.92
CA TYR A 362 25.55 -28.38 -4.12
C TYR A 362 26.07 -29.17 -2.91
N ALA A 363 25.52 -30.37 -2.65
CA ALA A 363 26.03 -31.26 -1.64
C ALA A 363 27.41 -31.80 -2.04
N SER A 364 28.22 -32.17 -1.05
CA SER A 364 29.50 -32.83 -1.28
C SER A 364 29.31 -34.20 -1.94
N PRO A 365 30.30 -34.73 -2.67
CA PRO A 365 30.19 -36.04 -3.32
C PRO A 365 29.78 -37.17 -2.36
N ASN A 366 30.21 -37.11 -1.10
CA ASN A 366 29.83 -38.09 -0.08
C ASN A 366 28.32 -38.05 0.25
N LEU A 367 27.72 -36.86 0.27
CA LEU A 367 26.29 -36.69 0.54
C LEU A 367 25.43 -36.90 -0.73
N GLN A 368 26.00 -36.69 -1.92
CA GLN A 368 25.40 -37.14 -3.19
C GLN A 368 25.40 -38.67 -3.33
N ASP A 369 26.24 -39.37 -2.55
CA ASP A 369 26.26 -40.83 -2.43
C ASP A 369 25.63 -41.32 -1.10
N ASP A 370 25.02 -40.44 -0.31
CA ASP A 370 24.31 -40.81 0.93
C ASP A 370 22.87 -41.22 0.58
N PHE A 371 22.52 -42.45 0.97
CA PHE A 371 21.22 -43.03 0.61
C PHE A 371 20.05 -42.21 1.15
N ASP A 372 20.11 -41.78 2.41
CA ASP A 372 19.00 -41.07 3.06
C ASP A 372 18.84 -39.66 2.48
N VAL A 373 19.96 -38.98 2.23
CA VAL A 373 19.96 -37.63 1.64
C VAL A 373 19.38 -37.66 0.23
N VAL A 374 19.80 -38.62 -0.60
CA VAL A 374 19.28 -38.75 -1.96
C VAL A 374 17.82 -39.22 -1.94
N MET A 375 17.45 -40.14 -1.04
CA MET A 375 16.05 -40.57 -0.91
C MET A 375 15.14 -39.40 -0.56
N ALA A 376 15.53 -38.56 0.40
CA ALA A 376 14.81 -37.34 0.74
C ALA A 376 14.70 -36.41 -0.49
N ALA A 377 15.79 -36.22 -1.23
CA ALA A 377 15.81 -35.38 -2.42
C ALA A 377 14.90 -35.89 -3.55
N VAL A 378 14.73 -37.20 -3.72
CA VAL A 378 13.87 -37.73 -4.80
C VAL A 378 12.42 -37.91 -4.39
N THR A 379 12.12 -37.96 -3.09
CA THR A 379 10.76 -38.16 -2.56
C THR A 379 10.12 -36.91 -1.97
N GLY A 380 10.89 -35.82 -1.79
CA GLY A 380 10.40 -34.55 -1.24
C GLY A 380 9.25 -33.95 -2.03
N GLU A 381 8.49 -33.08 -1.36
CA GLU A 381 7.43 -32.29 -1.98
C GLU A 381 8.04 -31.45 -3.12
N ASP A 382 7.40 -31.44 -4.30
CA ASP A 382 7.91 -30.81 -5.53
C ASP A 382 9.25 -31.35 -6.10
N ALA A 383 9.77 -32.48 -5.61
CA ALA A 383 11.01 -33.06 -6.13
C ALA A 383 10.93 -33.48 -7.60
N GLN A 384 9.75 -33.90 -8.06
CA GLN A 384 9.54 -34.42 -9.42
C GLN A 384 10.55 -35.53 -9.80
N GLY A 385 11.19 -36.19 -8.82
CA GLY A 385 12.28 -37.15 -9.02
C GLY A 385 13.54 -36.62 -9.72
N VAL A 386 13.61 -35.34 -10.13
CA VAL A 386 14.70 -34.82 -10.98
C VAL A 386 16.02 -34.67 -10.24
N ALA A 387 16.00 -34.62 -8.91
CA ALA A 387 17.20 -34.58 -8.07
C ALA A 387 18.09 -35.81 -8.27
N LEU A 388 17.54 -36.93 -8.77
CA LEU A 388 18.28 -38.15 -9.09
C LEU A 388 19.49 -37.90 -10.00
N MET A 389 19.41 -36.90 -10.89
CA MET A 389 20.53 -36.56 -11.79
C MET A 389 21.80 -36.11 -11.07
N TYR A 390 21.67 -35.65 -9.82
CA TYR A 390 22.77 -35.17 -8.98
C TYR A 390 23.29 -36.24 -8.00
N ALA A 391 22.62 -37.39 -7.92
CA ALA A 391 23.10 -38.51 -7.11
C ALA A 391 24.32 -39.18 -7.76
N SER A 392 25.09 -39.90 -6.95
CA SER A 392 26.19 -40.74 -7.43
C SER A 392 25.72 -41.77 -8.46
N GLU A 393 26.62 -42.26 -9.32
CA GLU A 393 26.30 -43.34 -10.26
C GLU A 393 25.76 -44.58 -9.53
N ARG A 394 26.34 -44.91 -8.36
CA ARG A 394 25.91 -46.01 -7.50
C ARG A 394 24.44 -45.89 -7.10
N LEU A 395 24.00 -44.69 -6.69
CA LEU A 395 22.61 -44.46 -6.29
C LEU A 395 21.67 -44.26 -7.48
N ARG A 396 22.17 -43.77 -8.61
CA ARG A 396 21.42 -43.76 -9.88
C ARG A 396 21.18 -45.17 -10.45
N SER A 397 21.98 -46.14 -10.03
CA SER A 397 21.79 -47.57 -10.29
C SER A 397 21.07 -48.32 -9.17
N ASN A 398 20.74 -47.64 -8.06
CA ASN A 398 20.07 -48.27 -6.92
C ASN A 398 18.57 -48.40 -7.19
N ARG A 399 18.08 -49.64 -7.19
CA ARG A 399 16.67 -49.97 -7.45
C ARG A 399 15.68 -49.15 -6.62
N GLU A 400 15.90 -49.05 -5.30
CA GLU A 400 14.96 -48.38 -4.39
C GLU A 400 14.87 -46.88 -4.66
N ILE A 401 16.02 -46.21 -4.83
CA ILE A 401 16.09 -44.78 -5.15
C ILE A 401 15.46 -44.49 -6.53
N VAL A 402 15.81 -45.28 -7.54
CA VAL A 402 15.29 -45.10 -8.92
C VAL A 402 13.78 -45.28 -8.94
N LEU A 403 13.26 -46.34 -8.32
CA LEU A 403 11.83 -46.60 -8.26
C LEU A 403 11.08 -45.48 -7.53
N ALA A 404 11.62 -44.98 -6.41
CA ALA A 404 11.05 -43.85 -5.69
C ALA A 404 11.01 -42.57 -6.55
N ALA A 405 12.09 -42.27 -7.29
CA ALA A 405 12.15 -41.11 -8.18
C ALA A 405 11.17 -41.21 -9.36
N VAL A 406 11.07 -42.40 -9.99
CA VAL A 406 10.17 -42.64 -11.12
C VAL A 406 8.70 -42.56 -10.71
N ARG A 407 8.36 -42.98 -9.49
CA ARG A 407 7.01 -42.82 -8.92
C ARG A 407 6.59 -41.36 -8.76
N GLN A 408 7.54 -40.45 -8.56
CA GLN A 408 7.26 -39.00 -8.52
C GLN A 408 7.11 -38.42 -9.92
N SER A 409 7.97 -38.82 -10.85
CA SER A 409 7.89 -38.42 -12.25
C SER A 409 8.59 -39.44 -13.14
N THR A 410 7.92 -39.87 -14.20
CA THR A 410 8.51 -40.77 -15.21
C THR A 410 9.71 -40.13 -15.91
N MET A 411 9.82 -38.79 -15.93
CA MET A 411 10.99 -38.08 -16.45
C MET A 411 12.27 -38.43 -15.68
N ALA A 412 12.17 -38.82 -14.41
CA ALA A 412 13.31 -39.20 -13.59
C ALA A 412 14.05 -40.43 -14.12
N HIS A 413 13.37 -41.30 -14.89
CA HIS A 413 13.99 -42.48 -15.51
C HIS A 413 15.13 -42.13 -16.46
N SER A 414 15.05 -40.97 -17.14
CA SER A 414 16.14 -40.48 -17.99
C SER A 414 17.47 -40.25 -17.23
N TYR A 415 17.40 -40.16 -15.91
CA TYR A 415 18.56 -40.03 -15.03
C TYR A 415 18.95 -41.36 -14.35
N ALA A 416 18.16 -42.42 -14.44
CA ALA A 416 18.53 -43.72 -13.89
C ALA A 416 19.68 -44.36 -14.69
N LEU A 417 20.44 -45.25 -14.07
CA LEU A 417 21.51 -46.04 -14.69
C LEU A 417 21.27 -47.54 -14.47
N PRO A 418 21.75 -48.43 -15.37
CA PRO A 418 21.69 -49.87 -15.14
C PRO A 418 22.49 -50.28 -13.87
N PRO A 419 22.08 -51.33 -13.15
CA PRO A 419 20.88 -52.15 -13.40
C PRO A 419 19.57 -51.52 -12.92
N GLY A 420 19.60 -50.40 -12.17
CA GLY A 420 18.41 -49.77 -11.60
C GLY A 420 17.39 -49.30 -12.64
N SER A 421 17.84 -48.80 -13.80
CA SER A 421 16.95 -48.40 -14.91
C SER A 421 16.22 -49.56 -15.59
N ASP A 422 16.78 -50.76 -15.50
CA ASP A 422 16.33 -51.97 -16.20
C ASP A 422 15.54 -52.90 -15.27
N ASP A 423 15.33 -52.49 -14.02
CA ASP A 423 14.58 -53.24 -13.04
C ASP A 423 13.13 -53.45 -13.52
N PRO A 424 12.59 -54.69 -13.48
CA PRO A 424 11.25 -54.97 -13.98
C PRO A 424 10.17 -54.10 -13.35
N GLU A 425 10.29 -53.75 -12.06
CA GLU A 425 9.30 -52.93 -11.36
C GLU A 425 9.39 -51.45 -11.81
N VAL A 426 10.60 -50.96 -12.09
CA VAL A 426 10.82 -49.62 -12.66
C VAL A 426 10.22 -49.52 -14.06
N VAL A 427 10.46 -50.54 -14.90
CA VAL A 427 9.89 -50.61 -16.26
C VAL A 427 8.36 -50.71 -16.23
N GLU A 428 7.81 -51.48 -15.29
CA GLU A 428 6.38 -51.59 -15.08
C GLU A 428 5.76 -50.25 -14.65
N GLU A 429 6.37 -49.52 -13.70
CA GLU A 429 5.89 -48.21 -13.25
C GLU A 429 5.83 -47.18 -14.40
N LEU A 430 6.79 -47.22 -15.33
CA LEU A 430 6.77 -46.38 -16.54
C LEU A 430 5.57 -46.70 -17.43
N SER A 431 5.17 -47.96 -17.54
CA SER A 431 4.04 -48.37 -18.37
C SER A 431 2.70 -47.85 -17.84
N TYR A 432 2.56 -47.77 -16.51
CA TYR A 432 1.36 -47.21 -15.86
C TYR A 432 1.34 -45.69 -15.83
N GLY A 433 2.49 -45.02 -15.75
CA GLY A 433 2.56 -43.55 -15.79
C GLY A 433 2.05 -42.91 -17.10
N PHE A 434 2.08 -43.65 -18.21
CA PHE A 434 1.49 -43.23 -19.49
C PHE A 434 -0.04 -43.40 -19.54
N VAL A 435 -0.63 -44.20 -18.64
CA VAL A 435 -2.07 -44.43 -18.55
C VAL A 435 -2.59 -43.68 -17.32
N GLY A 436 -2.88 -42.40 -17.51
CA GLY A 436 -3.12 -41.39 -16.47
C GLY A 436 -3.73 -41.89 -15.15
N ARG A 437 -3.01 -41.66 -14.04
CA ARG A 437 -3.55 -41.78 -12.69
C ARG A 437 -4.67 -40.74 -12.50
N PRO A 438 -5.83 -41.11 -11.91
CA PRO A 438 -6.85 -40.12 -11.54
C PRO A 438 -6.27 -39.18 -10.49
N ARG A 439 -6.49 -37.88 -10.68
CA ARG A 439 -6.11 -36.81 -9.74
C ARG A 439 -6.81 -36.94 -8.40
#